data_AF-A0A7C3JBM2-F1
#
_entry.id   AF-A0A7C3JBM2-F1
#
_cell.length_a   1.000
_cell.length_b   1.000
_cell.length_c   1.000
_cell.angle_alpha   90.00
_cell.angle_beta   90.00
_cell.angle_gamma   90.00
#
_symmetry.space_group_name_H-M   'P 1'
#
loop_
_entity.id
_entity.type
_entity.pdbx_description
1 polymer ?
#
loop_
_entity_poly.entity_id
_entity_poly.type
_entity_poly.pdbx_seq_one_letter_code
_entity_poly.pdbx_strand_id
1 'polypeptide(L)'
;MQQVKRKNPYLGPIIIVGILGILLLILIVAMSVFLVTRRANAGLASRPNPLIGPNPIARLNVSEIDPALALTSLGGLSEADVIATAIDKARPEVALAILLFQPNLTSKESAGGFLQLAAAYAKNGNKDKAVFSYEMAGTIATLAPDLADTVRADLFLQGGEGLIELEEATLAMFYLDQAYIIALRGPTLQAAHRRAILERLQKDYLALDERALARQSLSLSANPPNAFAATERKMLLPKSRPIPLTSSIQEAEAKRWQAAQELTANLVARGGNVPQIFIEALGQALISEDRLRLPFYESEFERTSQLSKKIDITMAQISWLSIKHRLARRAYGLSIVPEWEGQADQIRTELTKKYETLFALYADLGIALPEVSQIDRATEERLRYEILAGELGRYPNYPEEQRKTQLLAATKQLIATQPAIRIFVSVIKINNQDMYTLISSEQNEQ
;
A
#
# COMPACT_ATOMS: atom_id res chain seq x y z
N MET A 1 35.04 -81.44 35.35
CA MET A 1 33.92 -80.89 34.57
C MET A 1 34.34 -79.54 33.98
N GLN A 2 34.76 -79.51 32.71
CA GLN A 2 35.04 -78.27 31.97
C GLN A 2 33.91 -78.05 30.96
N GLN A 3 33.18 -76.93 31.06
CA GLN A 3 32.21 -76.52 30.04
C GLN A 3 32.91 -75.71 28.95
N VAL A 4 32.83 -76.22 27.72
CA VAL A 4 33.33 -75.56 26.51
C VAL A 4 32.31 -74.51 26.05
N LYS A 5 32.66 -73.23 26.15
CA LYS A 5 31.85 -72.09 25.72
C LYS A 5 31.93 -71.96 24.18
N ARG A 6 30.95 -72.51 23.45
CA ARG A 6 30.82 -72.33 21.99
C ARG A 6 30.53 -70.85 21.68
N LYS A 7 31.49 -70.16 21.05
CA LYS A 7 31.27 -68.83 20.46
C LYS A 7 30.52 -69.01 19.13
N ASN A 8 29.33 -68.40 19.03
CA ASN A 8 28.49 -68.44 17.84
C ASN A 8 29.06 -67.45 16.79
N PRO A 9 29.55 -67.90 15.62
CA PRO A 9 30.26 -67.05 14.65
C PRO A 9 29.34 -66.10 13.87
N TYR A 10 28.02 -66.23 14.01
CA TYR A 10 27.02 -65.42 13.30
C TYR A 10 26.59 -64.15 14.03
N LEU A 11 26.99 -63.96 15.29
CA LEU A 11 26.61 -62.76 16.06
C LEU A 11 27.30 -61.49 15.54
N GLY A 12 28.55 -61.60 15.09
CA GLY A 12 29.32 -60.48 14.53
C GLY A 12 28.66 -59.82 13.31
N PRO A 13 28.33 -60.56 12.23
CA PRO A 13 27.73 -59.97 11.04
C PRO A 13 26.30 -59.44 11.27
N ILE A 14 25.51 -60.06 12.16
CA ILE A 14 24.15 -59.58 12.49
C ILE A 14 24.20 -58.21 13.18
N ILE A 15 25.17 -57.99 14.07
CA ILE A 15 25.35 -56.69 14.74
C ILE A 15 25.78 -55.62 13.72
N ILE A 16 26.68 -55.95 12.79
CA ILE A 16 27.16 -55.00 11.78
C ILE A 16 26.03 -54.58 10.83
N VAL A 17 25.20 -55.53 10.36
CA VAL A 17 24.05 -55.23 9.50
C VAL A 17 22.99 -54.40 10.24
N GLY A 18 22.76 -54.69 11.53
CA GLY A 18 21.85 -53.90 12.37
C GLY A 18 22.31 -52.44 12.53
N ILE A 19 23.60 -52.22 12.78
CA ILE A 19 24.18 -50.88 12.92
C ILE A 19 24.10 -50.11 11.59
N LEU A 20 24.41 -50.76 10.46
CA LEU A 20 24.32 -50.13 9.14
C LEU A 20 22.87 -49.72 8.79
N GLY A 21 21.89 -50.57 9.13
CA GLY A 21 20.48 -50.26 8.94
C GLY A 21 20.02 -49.05 9.75
N ILE A 22 20.45 -48.95 11.01
CA ILE A 22 20.14 -47.81 11.88
C ILE A 22 20.79 -46.53 11.34
N LEU A 23 22.05 -46.57 10.91
CA LEU A 23 22.73 -45.41 10.32
C LEU A 23 22.05 -44.92 9.04
N LEU A 24 21.58 -45.83 8.19
CA LEU A 24 20.83 -45.48 6.98
C LEU A 24 19.50 -44.79 7.32
N LEU A 25 18.80 -45.28 8.36
CA LEU A 25 17.54 -44.70 8.83
C LEU A 25 17.75 -43.30 9.41
N ILE A 26 18.82 -43.10 10.19
CA ILE A 26 19.21 -41.77 10.70
C ILE A 26 19.56 -40.84 9.54
N LEU A 27 20.27 -41.31 8.51
CA LEU A 27 20.60 -40.51 7.34
C LEU A 27 19.35 -40.09 6.56
N ILE A 28 18.37 -40.99 6.38
CA ILE A 28 17.11 -40.69 5.68
C ILE A 28 16.27 -39.70 6.48
N VAL A 29 16.18 -39.86 7.80
CA VAL A 29 15.47 -38.93 8.68
C VAL A 29 16.18 -37.56 8.69
N ALA A 30 17.50 -37.53 8.80
CA ALA A 30 18.28 -36.31 8.74
C ALA A 30 18.17 -35.61 7.38
N MET A 31 18.17 -36.36 6.28
CA MET A 31 17.96 -35.82 4.93
C MET A 31 16.53 -35.28 4.76
N SER A 32 15.52 -35.96 5.32
CA SER A 32 14.13 -35.51 5.28
C SER A 32 13.92 -34.24 6.11
N VAL A 33 14.49 -34.20 7.32
CA VAL A 33 14.50 -32.99 8.16
C VAL A 33 15.29 -31.87 7.48
N PHE A 34 16.44 -32.18 6.85
CA PHE A 34 17.22 -31.22 6.07
C PHE A 34 16.47 -30.68 4.86
N LEU A 35 15.70 -31.50 4.13
CA LEU A 35 14.90 -31.03 2.99
C LEU A 35 13.66 -30.24 3.43
N VAL A 36 13.02 -30.61 4.55
CA VAL A 36 11.90 -29.86 5.14
C VAL A 36 12.38 -28.52 5.69
N THR A 37 13.50 -28.50 6.42
CA THR A 37 14.12 -27.26 6.91
C THR A 37 14.72 -26.44 5.77
N ARG A 38 15.24 -27.04 4.70
CA ARG A 38 15.69 -26.30 3.51
C ARG A 38 14.52 -25.78 2.69
N ARG A 39 13.34 -26.41 2.68
CA ARG A 39 12.11 -25.80 2.14
C ARG A 39 11.61 -24.65 3.02
N ALA A 40 11.66 -24.80 4.34
CA ALA A 40 11.35 -23.73 5.29
C ALA A 40 12.35 -22.56 5.20
N ASN A 41 13.62 -22.84 4.92
CA ASN A 41 14.71 -21.87 4.84
C ASN A 41 15.04 -21.40 3.43
N ALA A 42 14.52 -22.03 2.37
CA ALA A 42 14.62 -21.52 0.99
C ALA A 42 13.70 -20.31 0.78
N GLY A 43 12.72 -20.10 1.68
CA GLY A 43 12.02 -18.82 1.84
C GLY A 43 12.75 -17.80 2.74
N LEU A 44 13.91 -18.14 3.30
CA LEU A 44 14.74 -17.27 4.15
C LEU A 44 15.98 -16.73 3.40
N ALA A 45 15.94 -16.68 2.07
CA ALA A 45 16.70 -15.63 1.40
C ALA A 45 16.14 -14.31 1.93
N SER A 46 16.88 -13.66 2.83
CA SER A 46 16.60 -12.30 3.27
C SER A 46 16.52 -11.45 2.01
N ARG A 47 15.31 -11.25 1.48
CA ARG A 47 15.04 -10.19 0.52
C ARG A 47 15.60 -8.92 1.17
N PRO A 48 16.37 -8.09 0.46
CA PRO A 48 16.56 -6.72 0.87
C PRO A 48 15.18 -6.06 0.89
N ASN A 49 14.58 -6.12 2.07
CA ASN A 49 13.68 -5.19 2.68
C ASN A 49 12.86 -4.27 1.75
N PRO A 50 11.59 -4.64 1.45
CA PRO A 50 10.64 -3.70 0.90
C PRO A 50 10.10 -2.62 1.84
N LEU A 51 9.95 -2.92 3.13
CA LEU A 51 9.21 -2.07 4.08
C LEU A 51 10.06 -1.49 5.22
N ILE A 52 11.23 -2.07 5.51
CA ILE A 52 12.27 -1.48 6.38
C ILE A 52 13.52 -1.10 5.52
N GLY A 53 13.38 -1.14 4.18
CA GLY A 53 14.35 -0.69 3.18
C GLY A 53 13.82 0.53 2.43
N PRO A 54 14.59 1.15 1.53
CA PRO A 54 14.49 2.57 1.19
C PRO A 54 13.05 2.96 0.81
N ASN A 55 12.60 4.11 1.36
CA ASN A 55 11.41 4.89 0.97
C ASN A 55 10.75 4.38 -0.34
N PRO A 56 9.44 4.06 -0.38
CA PRO A 56 8.74 3.54 -1.58
C PRO A 56 9.11 4.24 -2.90
N ILE A 57 9.38 5.56 -2.85
CA ILE A 57 9.85 6.37 -3.98
C ILE A 57 11.18 5.86 -4.59
N ALA A 58 12.06 5.25 -3.81
CA ALA A 58 13.34 4.69 -4.25
C ALA A 58 13.17 3.46 -5.17
N ARG A 59 11.99 2.85 -5.22
CA ARG A 59 11.68 1.74 -6.15
C ARG A 59 11.43 2.22 -7.58
N LEU A 60 11.22 3.52 -7.76
CA LEU A 60 10.96 4.13 -9.06
C LEU A 60 12.24 4.12 -9.91
N ASN A 61 12.16 3.54 -11.11
CA ASN A 61 13.23 3.70 -12.10
C ASN A 61 12.94 4.92 -12.96
N VAL A 62 13.53 6.06 -12.60
CA VAL A 62 13.32 7.33 -13.30
C VAL A 62 13.70 7.27 -14.78
N SER A 63 14.67 6.43 -15.16
CA SER A 63 15.11 6.29 -16.56
C SER A 63 14.11 5.57 -17.46
N GLU A 64 13.16 4.85 -16.88
CA GLU A 64 12.10 4.11 -17.58
C GLU A 64 10.77 4.89 -17.66
N ILE A 65 10.73 6.10 -17.10
CA ILE A 65 9.56 6.97 -17.18
C ILE A 65 9.48 7.57 -18.59
N ASP A 66 8.39 7.28 -19.30
CA ASP A 66 8.07 7.92 -20.57
C ASP A 66 7.64 9.38 -20.30
N PRO A 67 8.45 10.39 -20.68
CA PRO A 67 8.17 11.76 -20.32
C PRO A 67 6.98 12.33 -21.07
N ALA A 68 6.73 11.88 -22.31
CA ALA A 68 5.59 12.35 -23.09
C ALA A 68 4.27 11.99 -22.39
N LEU A 69 4.20 10.80 -21.79
CA LEU A 69 3.03 10.39 -21.05
C LEU A 69 3.01 10.98 -19.63
N ALA A 70 4.14 11.03 -18.93
CA ALA A 70 4.17 11.55 -17.57
C ALA A 70 3.75 13.03 -17.50
N LEU A 71 4.11 13.83 -18.51
CA LEU A 71 3.82 15.26 -18.56
C LEU A 71 2.35 15.60 -18.80
N THR A 72 1.50 14.66 -19.25
CA THR A 72 0.09 14.97 -19.52
C THR A 72 -0.67 15.37 -18.27
N SER A 73 -0.28 14.90 -17.08
CA SER A 73 -0.85 15.38 -15.81
C SER A 73 -0.48 16.84 -15.52
N LEU A 74 0.71 17.28 -15.94
CA LEU A 74 1.06 18.70 -15.91
C LEU A 74 0.32 19.51 -16.99
N GLY A 75 -0.21 18.84 -18.02
CA GLY A 75 -1.07 19.39 -19.06
C GLY A 75 -2.56 19.47 -18.71
N GLY A 76 -2.95 19.12 -17.46
CA GLY A 76 -4.34 19.20 -17.00
C GLY A 76 -5.15 17.91 -17.17
N LEU A 77 -4.55 16.81 -17.65
CA LEU A 77 -5.22 15.51 -17.68
C LEU A 77 -5.32 14.93 -16.27
N SER A 78 -6.44 14.25 -15.97
CA SER A 78 -6.64 13.65 -14.64
C SER A 78 -5.61 12.54 -14.38
N GLU A 79 -5.13 12.44 -13.15
CA GLU A 79 -4.09 11.47 -12.78
C GLU A 79 -4.54 10.03 -12.93
N ALA A 80 -5.83 9.76 -12.67
CA ALA A 80 -6.44 8.46 -12.90
C ALA A 80 -6.40 8.07 -14.39
N ASP A 81 -6.70 9.00 -15.29
CA ASP A 81 -6.64 8.76 -16.74
C ASP A 81 -5.19 8.53 -17.21
N VAL A 82 -4.23 9.27 -16.64
CA VAL A 82 -2.81 9.07 -16.96
C VAL A 82 -2.32 7.70 -16.47
N ILE A 83 -2.72 7.27 -15.26
CA ILE A 83 -2.42 5.91 -14.75
C ILE A 83 -2.98 4.85 -15.69
N ALA A 84 -4.27 4.93 -16.03
CA ALA A 84 -4.91 3.96 -16.92
C ALA A 84 -4.20 3.91 -18.29
N THR A 85 -3.93 5.08 -18.88
CA THR A 85 -3.22 5.18 -20.16
C THR A 85 -1.79 4.63 -20.09
N ALA A 86 -1.09 4.84 -18.97
CA ALA A 86 0.26 4.34 -18.76
C ALA A 86 0.29 2.82 -18.66
N ILE A 87 -0.68 2.22 -17.98
CA ILE A 87 -0.80 0.77 -17.89
C ILE A 87 -1.13 0.18 -19.26
N ASP A 88 -2.11 0.73 -19.98
CA ASP A 88 -2.49 0.30 -21.33
C ASP A 88 -1.34 0.39 -22.34
N LYS A 89 -0.49 1.41 -22.22
CA LYS A 89 0.68 1.60 -23.09
C LYS A 89 1.93 0.84 -22.62
N ALA A 90 1.81 -0.04 -21.62
CA ALA A 90 2.94 -0.76 -21.02
C ALA A 90 4.08 0.21 -20.59
N ARG A 91 3.70 1.28 -19.88
CA ARG A 91 4.60 2.27 -19.24
C ARG A 91 4.39 2.28 -17.72
N PRO A 92 4.64 1.16 -17.04
CA PRO A 92 4.26 1.01 -15.63
C PRO A 92 4.99 1.99 -14.69
N GLU A 93 6.21 2.43 -15.00
CA GLU A 93 6.93 3.43 -14.18
C GLU A 93 6.26 4.81 -14.16
N VAL A 94 5.54 5.18 -15.22
CA VAL A 94 4.76 6.42 -15.25
C VAL A 94 3.60 6.32 -14.25
N ALA A 95 2.87 5.20 -14.26
CA ALA A 95 1.79 4.94 -13.31
C ALA A 95 2.31 4.85 -11.88
N LEU A 96 3.44 4.17 -11.65
CA LEU A 96 4.07 4.06 -10.34
C LEU A 96 4.46 5.44 -9.79
N ALA A 97 5.08 6.29 -10.62
CA ALA A 97 5.44 7.65 -10.22
C ALA A 97 4.22 8.47 -9.79
N ILE A 98 3.08 8.33 -10.46
CA ILE A 98 1.85 9.04 -10.09
C ILE A 98 1.33 8.50 -8.74
N LEU A 99 1.21 7.19 -8.59
CA LEU A 99 0.68 6.56 -7.38
C LEU A 99 1.50 6.88 -6.12
N LEU A 100 2.83 6.96 -6.24
CA LEU A 100 3.73 7.23 -5.12
C LEU A 100 3.79 8.72 -4.73
N PHE A 101 3.67 9.64 -5.68
CA PHE A 101 3.79 11.06 -5.38
C PHE A 101 2.45 11.76 -5.14
N GLN A 102 1.34 11.26 -5.67
CA GLN A 102 0.11 12.06 -5.70
C GLN A 102 -0.83 11.79 -4.53
N PRO A 103 -1.12 12.80 -3.69
CA PRO A 103 -1.97 12.65 -2.51
C PRO A 103 -3.47 12.74 -2.83
N ASN A 104 -3.86 13.18 -4.02
CA ASN A 104 -5.26 13.50 -4.35
C ASN A 104 -6.07 12.30 -4.87
N LEU A 105 -5.42 11.20 -5.20
CA LEU A 105 -6.10 9.96 -5.58
C LEU A 105 -6.88 9.42 -4.38
N THR A 106 -8.13 9.04 -4.61
CA THR A 106 -8.90 8.34 -3.58
C THR A 106 -8.23 7.01 -3.22
N SER A 107 -8.53 6.48 -2.03
CA SER A 107 -8.03 5.17 -1.61
C SER A 107 -8.39 4.06 -2.62
N LYS A 108 -9.60 4.13 -3.20
CA LYS A 108 -10.05 3.19 -4.22
C LYS A 108 -9.24 3.30 -5.52
N GLU A 109 -9.02 4.51 -6.02
CA GLU A 109 -8.21 4.74 -7.23
C GLU A 109 -6.76 4.33 -7.01
N SER A 110 -6.18 4.68 -5.85
CA SER A 110 -4.80 4.29 -5.50
C SER A 110 -4.67 2.77 -5.45
N ALA A 111 -5.55 2.07 -4.71
CA ALA A 111 -5.47 0.61 -4.57
C ALA A 111 -5.72 -0.11 -5.90
N GLY A 112 -6.74 0.31 -6.66
CA GLY A 112 -7.02 -0.24 -7.99
C GLY A 112 -5.87 -0.01 -8.97
N GLY A 113 -5.27 1.19 -8.95
CA GLY A 113 -4.09 1.50 -9.75
C GLY A 113 -2.89 0.61 -9.41
N PHE A 114 -2.65 0.35 -8.11
CA PHE A 114 -1.61 -0.58 -7.68
C PHE A 114 -1.88 -2.03 -8.11
N LEU A 115 -3.13 -2.53 -8.06
CA LEU A 115 -3.46 -3.87 -8.56
C LEU A 115 -3.22 -4.01 -10.06
N GLN A 116 -3.66 -3.03 -10.86
CA GLN A 116 -3.44 -3.01 -12.30
C GLN A 116 -1.94 -2.93 -12.64
N LEU A 117 -1.21 -2.13 -11.87
CA LEU A 117 0.24 -2.00 -12.00
C LEU A 117 0.96 -3.31 -11.65
N ALA A 118 0.49 -4.02 -10.62
CA ALA A 118 1.03 -5.31 -10.23
C ALA A 118 0.92 -6.33 -11.37
N ALA A 119 -0.27 -6.45 -11.97
CA ALA A 119 -0.50 -7.30 -13.13
C ALA A 119 0.38 -6.90 -14.34
N ALA A 120 0.57 -5.60 -14.58
CA ALA A 120 1.43 -5.11 -15.64
C ALA A 120 2.90 -5.48 -15.42
N TYR A 121 3.42 -5.33 -14.19
CA TYR A 121 4.78 -5.76 -13.86
C TYR A 121 4.95 -7.27 -13.93
N ALA A 122 3.96 -8.05 -13.46
CA ALA A 122 3.97 -9.51 -13.53
C ALA A 122 4.09 -9.99 -14.98
N LYS A 123 3.27 -9.43 -15.88
CA LYS A 123 3.30 -9.72 -17.32
C LYS A 123 4.64 -9.39 -17.97
N ASN A 124 5.34 -8.36 -17.48
CA ASN A 124 6.65 -7.95 -17.95
C ASN A 124 7.81 -8.70 -17.27
N GLY A 125 7.53 -9.69 -16.41
CA GLY A 125 8.53 -10.47 -15.69
C GLY A 125 9.19 -9.73 -14.52
N ASN A 126 8.72 -8.54 -14.14
CA ASN A 126 9.24 -7.80 -12.99
C ASN A 126 8.51 -8.20 -11.71
N LYS A 127 8.82 -9.41 -11.23
CA LYS A 127 8.19 -10.01 -10.06
C LYS A 127 8.29 -9.12 -8.81
N ASP A 128 9.45 -8.51 -8.54
CA ASP A 128 9.65 -7.70 -7.33
C ASP A 128 8.76 -6.44 -7.30
N LYS A 129 8.58 -5.76 -8.44
CA LYS A 129 7.66 -4.62 -8.52
C LYS A 129 6.20 -5.04 -8.53
N ALA A 130 5.90 -6.23 -9.08
CA ALA A 130 4.55 -6.79 -9.02
C ALA A 130 4.14 -7.08 -7.57
N VAL A 131 4.98 -7.78 -6.81
CA VAL A 131 4.76 -8.07 -5.38
C VAL A 131 4.61 -6.78 -4.58
N PHE A 132 5.51 -5.81 -4.76
CA PHE A 132 5.40 -4.51 -4.11
C PHE A 132 4.09 -3.79 -4.42
N SER A 133 3.61 -3.87 -5.66
CA SER A 133 2.36 -3.22 -6.05
C SER A 133 1.15 -3.92 -5.41
N TYR A 134 1.14 -5.25 -5.33
CA TYR A 134 0.15 -5.98 -4.53
C TYR A 134 0.22 -5.62 -3.04
N GLU A 135 1.44 -5.44 -2.50
CA GLU A 135 1.66 -5.01 -1.13
C GLU A 135 1.03 -3.65 -0.84
N MET A 136 1.27 -2.66 -1.70
CA MET A 136 0.68 -1.32 -1.57
C MET A 136 -0.85 -1.34 -1.67
N ALA A 137 -1.41 -2.16 -2.55
CA ALA A 137 -2.86 -2.33 -2.63
C ALA A 137 -3.43 -2.94 -1.33
N GLY A 138 -2.78 -3.96 -0.78
CA GLY A 138 -3.14 -4.56 0.51
C GLY A 138 -3.00 -3.59 1.68
N THR A 139 -1.94 -2.78 1.72
CA THR A 139 -1.72 -1.74 2.73
C THR A 139 -2.82 -0.69 2.68
N ILE A 140 -3.23 -0.23 1.49
CA ILE A 140 -4.38 0.67 1.34
C ILE A 140 -5.66 -0.03 1.81
N ALA A 141 -5.87 -1.29 1.41
CA ALA A 141 -7.03 -2.07 1.84
C ALA A 141 -7.11 -2.20 3.37
N THR A 142 -5.99 -2.36 4.08
CA THR A 142 -5.98 -2.39 5.56
C THR A 142 -6.16 -0.99 6.16
N LEU A 143 -5.39 -0.01 5.72
CA LEU A 143 -5.28 1.26 6.44
C LEU A 143 -6.35 2.28 6.03
N ALA A 144 -6.82 2.32 4.79
CA ALA A 144 -7.79 3.35 4.39
C ALA A 144 -9.13 3.18 5.14
N PRO A 145 -9.57 4.13 5.97
CA PRO A 145 -10.81 4.01 6.73
C PRO A 145 -12.06 4.28 5.88
N ASP A 146 -11.90 4.86 4.68
CA ASP A 146 -12.99 5.22 3.77
C ASP A 146 -13.37 4.11 2.77
N LEU A 147 -12.71 2.95 2.83
CA LEU A 147 -13.04 1.79 2.00
C LEU A 147 -14.14 0.94 2.65
N ALA A 148 -15.22 0.74 1.89
CA ALA A 148 -16.28 -0.21 2.23
C ALA A 148 -15.76 -1.66 2.29
N ASP A 149 -16.37 -2.49 3.13
CA ASP A 149 -15.99 -3.91 3.32
C ASP A 149 -15.99 -4.71 2.00
N THR A 150 -16.94 -4.43 1.10
CA THR A 150 -17.00 -5.08 -0.22
C THR A 150 -15.76 -4.79 -1.05
N VAL A 151 -15.36 -3.52 -1.13
CA VAL A 151 -14.17 -3.08 -1.86
C VAL A 151 -12.92 -3.65 -1.20
N ARG A 152 -12.87 -3.61 0.13
CA ARG A 152 -11.72 -4.10 0.89
C ARG A 152 -11.48 -5.60 0.69
N ALA A 153 -12.54 -6.42 0.78
CA ALA A 153 -12.43 -7.86 0.52
C ALA A 153 -12.02 -8.16 -0.92
N ASP A 154 -12.56 -7.43 -1.89
CA ASP A 154 -12.21 -7.62 -3.30
C ASP A 154 -10.75 -7.23 -3.60
N LEU A 155 -10.23 -6.15 -3.01
CA LEU A 155 -8.81 -5.79 -3.11
C LEU A 155 -7.90 -6.89 -2.57
N PHE A 156 -8.24 -7.48 -1.43
CA PHE A 156 -7.47 -8.59 -0.85
C PHE A 156 -7.55 -9.87 -1.68
N LEU A 157 -8.73 -10.20 -2.25
CA LEU A 157 -8.88 -11.33 -3.16
C LEU A 157 -8.02 -11.15 -4.41
N GLN A 158 -8.13 -10.00 -5.09
CA GLN A 158 -7.33 -9.72 -6.29
C GLN A 158 -5.82 -9.71 -5.99
N GLY A 159 -5.42 -9.17 -4.84
CA GLY A 159 -4.03 -9.21 -4.38
C GLY A 159 -3.54 -10.63 -4.11
N GLY A 160 -4.35 -11.43 -3.40
CA GLY A 160 -4.06 -12.84 -3.11
C GLY A 160 -3.96 -13.67 -4.38
N GLU A 161 -4.96 -13.60 -5.27
CA GLU A 161 -5.01 -14.27 -6.57
C GLU A 161 -3.76 -13.96 -7.41
N GLY A 162 -3.39 -12.68 -7.53
CA GLY A 162 -2.19 -12.27 -8.26
C GLY A 162 -0.88 -12.78 -7.64
N LEU A 163 -0.81 -12.89 -6.30
CA LEU A 163 0.35 -13.45 -5.62
C LEU A 163 0.43 -14.98 -5.74
N ILE A 164 -0.70 -15.69 -5.91
CA ILE A 164 -0.70 -17.12 -6.27
C ILE A 164 -0.03 -17.29 -7.64
N GLU A 165 -0.41 -16.48 -8.63
CA GLU A 165 0.19 -16.52 -9.98
C GLU A 165 1.69 -16.22 -9.97
N LEU A 166 2.15 -15.41 -9.01
CA LEU A 166 3.57 -15.10 -8.80
C LEU A 166 4.30 -16.12 -7.93
N GLU A 167 3.65 -17.19 -7.47
CA GLU A 167 4.19 -18.21 -6.55
C GLU A 167 4.64 -17.63 -5.19
N GLU A 168 4.01 -16.54 -4.73
CA GLU A 168 4.27 -15.90 -3.43
C GLU A 168 3.27 -16.41 -2.37
N ALA A 169 3.28 -17.72 -2.14
CA ALA A 169 2.25 -18.42 -1.36
C ALA A 169 2.00 -17.83 0.05
N THR A 170 3.06 -17.43 0.77
CA THR A 170 2.92 -16.84 2.12
C THR A 170 2.13 -15.55 2.11
N LEU A 171 2.41 -14.68 1.14
CA LEU A 171 1.79 -13.37 1.03
C LEU A 171 0.38 -13.47 0.42
N ALA A 172 0.21 -14.39 -0.52
CA ALA A 172 -1.10 -14.77 -1.04
C ALA A 172 -2.03 -15.22 0.09
N MET A 173 -1.57 -16.18 0.92
CA MET A 173 -2.32 -16.67 2.08
C MET A 173 -2.74 -15.53 2.99
N PHE A 174 -1.80 -14.65 3.32
CA PHE A 174 -2.07 -13.51 4.19
C PHE A 174 -3.23 -12.65 3.69
N TYR A 175 -3.28 -12.31 2.40
CA TYR A 175 -4.39 -11.52 1.86
C TYR A 175 -5.70 -12.29 1.74
N LEU A 176 -5.66 -13.58 1.38
CA LEU A 176 -6.87 -14.40 1.39
C LEU A 176 -7.46 -14.49 2.81
N ASP A 177 -6.62 -14.60 3.84
CA ASP A 177 -7.05 -14.56 5.24
C ASP A 177 -7.71 -13.22 5.61
N GLN A 178 -7.19 -12.09 5.09
CA GLN A 178 -7.84 -10.79 5.29
C GLN A 178 -9.24 -10.73 4.66
N ALA A 179 -9.39 -11.23 3.43
CA ALA A 179 -10.67 -11.33 2.76
C ALA A 179 -11.63 -12.26 3.53
N TYR A 180 -11.12 -13.36 4.08
CA TYR A 180 -11.88 -14.28 4.92
C TYR A 180 -12.38 -13.61 6.21
N ILE A 181 -11.53 -12.86 6.92
CA ILE A 181 -11.94 -12.08 8.10
C ILE A 181 -13.09 -11.13 7.77
N ILE A 182 -13.03 -10.42 6.64
CA ILE A 182 -14.10 -9.51 6.21
C ILE A 182 -15.37 -10.30 5.84
N ALA A 183 -15.23 -11.42 5.14
CA ALA A 183 -16.36 -12.29 4.77
C ALA A 183 -17.14 -12.79 5.99
N LEU A 184 -16.45 -13.01 7.11
CA LEU A 184 -17.09 -13.45 8.36
C LEU A 184 -17.58 -12.31 9.25
N ARG A 185 -16.82 -11.21 9.32
CA ARG A 185 -16.98 -10.20 10.39
C ARG A 185 -17.34 -8.80 9.88
N GLY A 186 -17.25 -8.56 8.58
CA GLY A 186 -17.50 -7.26 7.95
C GLY A 186 -18.92 -6.78 8.24
N PRO A 187 -19.14 -5.74 9.05
CA PRO A 187 -20.48 -5.38 9.53
C PRO A 187 -21.44 -4.94 8.42
N THR A 188 -20.94 -4.43 7.29
CA THR A 188 -21.79 -3.87 6.22
C THR A 188 -22.00 -4.84 5.05
N LEU A 189 -21.39 -6.04 5.11
CA LEU A 189 -21.40 -7.00 4.03
C LEU A 189 -22.72 -7.80 3.98
N GLN A 190 -23.44 -7.69 2.86
CA GLN A 190 -24.67 -8.43 2.60
C GLN A 190 -24.39 -9.93 2.37
N ALA A 191 -25.38 -10.79 2.64
CA ALA A 191 -25.25 -12.25 2.52
C ALA A 191 -24.82 -12.72 1.10
N ALA A 192 -25.34 -12.09 0.04
CA ALA A 192 -24.97 -12.42 -1.33
C ALA A 192 -23.48 -12.14 -1.61
N HIS A 193 -22.97 -10.99 -1.14
CA HIS A 193 -21.57 -10.62 -1.26
C HIS A 193 -20.67 -11.55 -0.43
N ARG A 194 -21.09 -11.92 0.80
CA ARG A 194 -20.36 -12.91 1.62
C ARG A 194 -20.20 -14.24 0.89
N ARG A 195 -21.30 -14.75 0.32
CA ARG A 195 -21.28 -16.00 -0.44
C ARG A 195 -20.28 -15.92 -1.60
N ALA A 196 -20.34 -14.86 -2.40
CA ALA A 196 -19.43 -14.67 -3.54
C ALA A 196 -17.95 -14.62 -3.11
N ILE A 197 -17.64 -13.93 -2.01
CA ILE A 197 -16.27 -13.88 -1.46
C ILE A 197 -15.83 -15.28 -1.00
N LEU A 198 -16.66 -16.01 -0.26
CA LEU A 198 -16.34 -17.35 0.25
C LEU A 198 -16.19 -18.39 -0.87
N GLU A 199 -16.93 -18.26 -1.97
CA GLU A 199 -16.78 -19.10 -3.16
C GLU A 199 -15.46 -18.83 -3.90
N ARG A 200 -14.98 -17.58 -3.97
CA ARG A 200 -13.64 -17.25 -4.49
C ARG A 200 -12.56 -17.83 -3.58
N LEU A 201 -12.63 -17.54 -2.28
CA LEU A 201 -11.69 -18.06 -1.28
C LEU A 201 -11.56 -19.59 -1.32
N GLN A 202 -12.65 -20.31 -1.56
CA GLN A 202 -12.60 -21.76 -1.71
C GLN A 202 -11.70 -22.22 -2.86
N LYS A 203 -11.74 -21.52 -4.01
CA LYS A 203 -10.88 -21.83 -5.16
C LYS A 203 -9.43 -21.44 -4.87
N ASP A 204 -9.22 -20.27 -4.28
CA ASP A 204 -7.89 -19.73 -4.03
C ASP A 204 -7.13 -20.55 -2.97
N TYR A 205 -7.81 -20.97 -1.89
CA TYR A 205 -7.23 -21.90 -0.92
C TYR A 205 -6.91 -23.27 -1.51
N LEU A 206 -7.69 -23.77 -2.48
CA LEU A 206 -7.32 -25.01 -3.18
C LEU A 206 -6.07 -24.83 -4.03
N ALA A 207 -5.88 -23.67 -4.66
CA ALA A 207 -4.67 -23.36 -5.43
C ALA A 207 -3.42 -23.27 -4.55
N LEU A 208 -3.57 -22.99 -3.25
CA LEU A 208 -2.52 -23.01 -2.24
C LEU A 208 -2.41 -24.35 -1.47
N ASP A 209 -3.09 -25.40 -1.91
CA ASP A 209 -3.16 -26.71 -1.24
C ASP A 209 -3.80 -26.70 0.18
N GLU A 210 -4.48 -25.63 0.57
CA GLU A 210 -5.18 -25.47 1.86
C GLU A 210 -6.59 -26.07 1.86
N ARG A 211 -6.65 -27.40 1.78
CA ARG A 211 -7.93 -28.14 1.67
C ARG A 211 -8.87 -27.93 2.84
N ALA A 212 -8.34 -27.68 4.04
CA ALA A 212 -9.16 -27.46 5.24
C ALA A 212 -9.90 -26.12 5.15
N LEU A 213 -9.17 -25.03 4.85
CA LEU A 213 -9.74 -23.70 4.67
C LEU A 213 -10.69 -23.65 3.47
N ALA A 214 -10.34 -24.31 2.36
CA ALA A 214 -11.23 -24.42 1.20
C ALA A 214 -12.58 -25.06 1.54
N ARG A 215 -12.59 -26.16 2.31
CA ARG A 215 -13.82 -26.83 2.75
C ARG A 215 -14.62 -25.96 3.71
N GLN A 216 -13.95 -25.24 4.61
CA GLN A 216 -14.59 -24.31 5.53
C GLN A 216 -15.28 -23.18 4.77
N SER A 217 -14.59 -22.55 3.81
CA SER A 217 -15.16 -21.51 2.95
C SER A 217 -16.37 -22.01 2.16
N LEU A 218 -16.32 -23.24 1.61
CA LEU A 218 -17.46 -23.85 0.94
C LEU A 218 -18.67 -24.06 1.86
N SER A 219 -18.42 -24.56 3.07
CA SER A 219 -19.49 -24.78 4.04
C SER A 219 -20.16 -23.47 4.45
N LEU A 220 -19.36 -22.41 4.61
CA LEU A 220 -19.86 -21.08 4.98
C LEU A 220 -20.53 -20.38 3.79
N SER A 221 -20.14 -20.63 2.54
CA SER A 221 -20.81 -20.02 1.39
C SER A 221 -22.24 -20.54 1.19
N ALA A 222 -22.49 -21.81 1.53
CA ALA A 222 -23.83 -22.40 1.51
C ALA A 222 -24.78 -21.66 2.47
N ASN A 223 -24.32 -21.43 3.70
CA ASN A 223 -25.06 -20.73 4.75
C ASN A 223 -24.23 -19.55 5.29
N PRO A 224 -24.17 -18.42 4.55
CA PRO A 224 -23.33 -17.30 4.92
C PRO A 224 -23.76 -16.70 6.27
N PRO A 225 -22.81 -16.29 7.13
CA PRO A 225 -23.14 -15.61 8.37
C PRO A 225 -24.10 -14.44 8.13
N ASN A 226 -25.14 -14.33 8.97
CA ASN A 226 -26.09 -13.24 8.87
C ASN A 226 -25.37 -11.89 8.95
N ALA A 227 -25.77 -10.96 8.08
CA ALA A 227 -25.28 -9.60 8.18
C ALA A 227 -25.74 -9.00 9.51
N PHE A 228 -24.80 -8.37 10.21
CA PHE A 228 -25.18 -7.48 11.30
C PHE A 228 -25.89 -6.28 10.67
N ALA A 229 -27.04 -5.88 11.21
CA ALA A 229 -27.73 -4.67 10.76
C ALA A 229 -26.93 -3.44 11.24
N ALA A 230 -25.80 -3.17 10.60
CA ALA A 230 -24.95 -2.03 10.87
C ALA A 230 -25.03 -1.09 9.67
N THR A 231 -25.45 0.15 9.92
CA THR A 231 -25.34 1.23 8.94
C THR A 231 -23.87 1.44 8.61
N GLU A 232 -23.58 1.68 7.32
CA GLU A 232 -22.24 2.05 6.88
C GLU A 232 -21.73 3.22 7.72
N ARG A 233 -20.52 3.06 8.27
CA ARG A 233 -19.98 4.04 9.21
C ARG A 233 -19.56 5.27 8.44
N LYS A 234 -20.23 6.37 8.72
CA LYS A 234 -19.78 7.68 8.25
C LYS A 234 -18.39 7.98 8.82
N MET A 235 -17.48 8.44 7.96
CA MET A 235 -16.19 8.98 8.38
C MET A 235 -16.41 10.17 9.31
N LEU A 236 -15.57 10.27 10.33
CA LEU A 236 -15.59 11.41 11.25
C LEU A 236 -14.70 12.54 10.75
N LEU A 237 -13.59 12.18 10.09
CA LEU A 237 -12.69 13.16 9.49
C LEU A 237 -13.17 13.55 8.09
N PRO A 238 -13.20 14.86 7.76
CA PRO A 238 -13.65 15.34 6.47
C PRO A 238 -12.59 15.04 5.39
N LYS A 239 -13.09 14.71 4.20
CA LYS A 239 -12.29 14.78 2.97
C LYS A 239 -12.09 16.24 2.58
N SER A 240 -10.87 16.59 2.17
CA SER A 240 -10.55 17.94 1.75
C SER A 240 -11.29 18.33 0.48
N ARG A 241 -11.65 19.60 0.36
CA ARG A 241 -12.29 20.19 -0.81
C ARG A 241 -11.30 21.07 -1.58
N PRO A 242 -11.45 21.20 -2.91
CA PRO A 242 -10.63 22.11 -3.69
C PRO A 242 -10.80 23.56 -3.22
N ILE A 243 -9.67 24.28 -3.14
CA ILE A 243 -9.67 25.72 -2.82
C ILE A 243 -9.91 26.53 -4.10
N PRO A 244 -10.90 27.43 -4.13
CA PRO A 244 -11.09 28.34 -5.25
C PRO A 244 -9.84 29.21 -5.47
N LEU A 245 -9.28 29.16 -6.67
CA LEU A 245 -8.09 29.91 -7.05
C LEU A 245 -8.48 31.29 -7.60
N THR A 246 -7.59 32.28 -7.41
CA THR A 246 -7.73 33.60 -8.02
C THR A 246 -7.52 33.52 -9.54
N SER A 247 -8.03 34.51 -10.28
CA SER A 247 -7.84 34.59 -11.74
C SER A 247 -6.35 34.56 -12.12
N SER A 248 -5.49 35.26 -11.36
CA SER A 248 -4.04 35.27 -11.59
C SER A 248 -3.40 33.88 -11.47
N ILE A 249 -3.85 33.05 -10.53
CA ILE A 249 -3.34 31.69 -10.36
C ILE A 249 -3.91 30.78 -11.45
N GLN A 250 -5.20 30.95 -11.81
CA GLN A 250 -5.83 30.20 -12.91
C GLN A 250 -5.12 30.48 -14.26
N GLU A 251 -4.74 31.73 -14.51
CA GLU A 251 -3.95 32.10 -15.70
C GLU A 251 -2.55 31.47 -15.69
N ALA A 252 -1.88 31.42 -14.53
CA ALA A 252 -0.58 30.76 -14.41
C ALA A 252 -0.69 29.24 -14.60
N GLU A 253 -1.73 28.62 -14.06
CA GLU A 253 -2.03 27.20 -14.26
C GLU A 253 -2.32 26.89 -15.73
N ALA A 254 -3.12 27.73 -16.41
CA ALA A 254 -3.39 27.58 -17.84
C ALA A 254 -2.10 27.67 -18.67
N LYS A 255 -1.16 28.58 -18.31
CA LYS A 255 0.17 28.66 -18.95
C LYS A 255 1.00 27.40 -18.73
N ARG A 256 0.99 26.83 -17.51
CA ARG A 256 1.62 25.52 -17.24
C ARG A 256 1.01 24.44 -18.12
N TRP A 257 -0.32 24.37 -18.20
CA TRP A 257 -1.01 23.36 -19.01
C TRP A 257 -0.60 23.46 -20.48
N GLN A 258 -0.63 24.67 -21.05
CA GLN A 258 -0.22 24.90 -22.42
C GLN A 258 1.24 24.48 -22.66
N ALA A 259 2.16 24.92 -21.81
CA ALA A 259 3.58 24.59 -21.95
C ALA A 259 3.85 23.07 -21.83
N ALA A 260 3.15 22.38 -20.92
CA ALA A 260 3.25 20.93 -20.77
C ALA A 260 2.69 20.18 -21.98
N GLN A 261 1.57 20.66 -22.55
CA GLN A 261 0.97 20.09 -23.76
C GLN A 261 1.88 20.30 -24.99
N GLU A 262 2.46 21.49 -25.15
CA GLU A 262 3.41 21.78 -26.23
C GLU A 262 4.68 20.93 -26.13
N LEU A 263 5.23 20.78 -24.91
CA LEU A 263 6.37 19.90 -24.65
C LEU A 263 6.03 18.44 -24.98
N THR A 264 4.86 17.97 -24.53
CA THR A 264 4.37 16.61 -24.80
C THR A 264 4.21 16.36 -26.30
N ALA A 265 3.59 17.29 -27.04
CA ALA A 265 3.39 17.17 -28.48
C ALA A 265 4.72 17.07 -29.23
N ASN A 266 5.73 17.84 -28.81
CA ASN A 266 7.07 17.77 -29.41
C ASN A 266 7.80 16.48 -29.08
N LEU A 267 7.70 15.97 -27.85
CA LEU A 267 8.29 14.68 -27.48
C LEU A 267 7.71 13.54 -28.34
N VAL A 268 6.39 13.54 -28.57
CA VAL A 268 5.75 12.54 -29.44
C VAL A 268 6.21 12.71 -30.89
N ALA A 269 6.14 13.92 -31.44
CA ALA A 269 6.45 14.19 -32.85
C ALA A 269 7.91 13.90 -33.23
N ARG A 270 8.83 13.96 -32.27
CA ARG A 270 10.28 13.83 -32.49
C ARG A 270 10.89 12.58 -31.84
N GLY A 271 10.06 11.61 -31.44
CA GLY A 271 10.51 10.31 -30.92
C GLY A 271 11.32 10.43 -29.63
N GLY A 272 10.93 11.31 -28.72
CA GLY A 272 11.57 11.52 -27.41
C GLY A 272 12.66 12.60 -27.38
N ASN A 273 13.08 13.14 -28.53
CA ASN A 273 14.00 14.27 -28.57
C ASN A 273 13.23 15.60 -28.56
N VAL A 274 13.58 16.55 -27.70
CA VAL A 274 12.87 17.83 -27.62
C VAL A 274 13.82 19.03 -27.53
N PRO A 275 13.58 20.11 -28.29
CA PRO A 275 14.34 21.34 -28.14
C PRO A 275 14.26 21.89 -26.71
N GLN A 276 15.40 22.32 -26.18
CA GLN A 276 15.54 22.82 -24.81
C GLN A 276 14.56 23.97 -24.48
N ILE A 277 14.22 24.79 -25.48
CA ILE A 277 13.26 25.91 -25.34
C ILE A 277 11.89 25.47 -24.77
N PHE A 278 11.39 24.27 -25.11
CA PHE A 278 10.12 23.78 -24.59
C PHE A 278 10.22 23.29 -23.14
N ILE A 279 11.38 22.74 -22.76
CA ILE A 279 11.66 22.36 -21.38
C ILE A 279 11.75 23.63 -20.52
N GLU A 280 12.48 24.65 -20.99
CA GLU A 280 12.61 25.94 -20.32
C GLU A 280 11.26 26.67 -20.20
N ALA A 281 10.42 26.63 -21.23
CA ALA A 281 9.08 27.22 -21.21
C ALA A 281 8.20 26.59 -20.11
N LEU A 282 8.18 25.26 -20.01
CA LEU A 282 7.46 24.57 -18.94
C LEU A 282 8.05 24.90 -17.56
N GLY A 283 9.38 24.90 -17.43
CA GLY A 283 10.07 25.25 -16.19
C GLY A 283 9.70 26.65 -15.70
N GLN A 284 9.70 27.65 -16.59
CA GLN A 284 9.30 29.02 -16.25
C GLN A 284 7.81 29.15 -15.90
N ALA A 285 6.93 28.40 -16.58
CA ALA A 285 5.51 28.38 -16.23
C ALA A 285 5.29 27.81 -14.81
N LEU A 286 5.98 26.72 -14.46
CA LEU A 286 5.94 26.10 -13.14
C LEU A 286 6.46 27.03 -12.03
N ILE A 287 7.59 27.71 -12.26
CA ILE A 287 8.14 28.70 -11.32
C ILE A 287 7.18 29.88 -11.14
N SER A 288 6.56 30.35 -12.22
CA SER A 288 5.60 31.46 -12.16
C SER A 288 4.34 31.09 -11.38
N GLU A 289 3.81 29.88 -11.57
CA GLU A 289 2.69 29.36 -10.80
C GLU A 289 3.05 29.21 -9.31
N ASP A 290 4.23 28.67 -8.99
CA ASP A 290 4.72 28.51 -7.61
C ASP A 290 4.76 29.83 -6.83
N ARG A 291 5.30 30.88 -7.46
CA ARG A 291 5.41 32.24 -6.89
C ARG A 291 4.07 32.87 -6.54
N LEU A 292 2.97 32.42 -7.17
CA LEU A 292 1.62 32.91 -6.88
C LEU A 292 0.88 31.98 -5.92
N ARG A 293 1.03 30.66 -6.10
CA ARG A 293 0.20 29.65 -5.43
C ARG A 293 0.57 29.45 -3.96
N LEU A 294 1.85 29.34 -3.62
CA LEU A 294 2.26 29.14 -2.21
C LEU A 294 1.92 30.34 -1.32
N PRO A 295 2.27 31.60 -1.68
CA PRO A 295 1.91 32.76 -0.86
C PRO A 295 0.40 32.96 -0.73
N PHE A 296 -0.38 32.63 -1.77
CA PHE A 296 -1.84 32.64 -1.69
C PHE A 296 -2.36 31.67 -0.64
N TYR A 297 -1.87 30.42 -0.64
CA TYR A 297 -2.27 29.44 0.37
C TYR A 297 -1.85 29.85 1.78
N GLU A 298 -0.64 30.40 1.95
CA GLU A 298 -0.19 30.91 3.25
C GLU A 298 -1.10 32.03 3.75
N SER A 299 -1.43 33.01 2.91
CA SER A 299 -2.32 34.10 3.28
C SER A 299 -3.73 33.61 3.61
N GLU A 300 -4.30 32.69 2.83
CA GLU A 300 -5.61 32.11 3.11
C GLU A 300 -5.62 31.31 4.42
N PHE A 301 -4.52 30.61 4.72
CA PHE A 301 -4.37 29.83 5.96
C PHE A 301 -4.36 30.73 7.19
N GLU A 302 -3.65 31.85 7.13
CA GLU A 302 -3.58 32.84 8.21
C GLU A 302 -4.91 33.58 8.42
N ARG A 303 -5.63 33.88 7.34
CA ARG A 303 -6.90 34.63 7.39
C ARG A 303 -8.07 33.83 7.93
N THR A 304 -8.07 32.51 7.76
CA THR A 304 -9.21 31.69 8.16
C THR A 304 -9.08 31.20 9.61
N SER A 305 -10.18 31.31 10.37
CA SER A 305 -10.32 30.67 11.68
C SER A 305 -11.00 29.30 11.60
N GLN A 306 -11.56 28.93 10.44
CA GLN A 306 -12.30 27.68 10.27
C GLN A 306 -11.33 26.51 10.08
N LEU A 307 -11.37 25.55 11.01
CA LEU A 307 -10.49 24.37 10.99
C LEU A 307 -10.62 23.54 9.70
N SER A 308 -11.85 23.34 9.21
CA SER A 308 -12.10 22.66 7.94
C SER A 308 -11.44 23.37 6.75
N LYS A 309 -11.52 24.70 6.68
CA LYS A 309 -10.87 25.48 5.63
C LYS A 309 -9.34 25.40 5.75
N LYS A 310 -8.79 25.38 6.97
CA LYS A 310 -7.34 25.14 7.18
C LYS A 310 -6.91 23.78 6.64
N ILE A 311 -7.68 22.72 6.89
CA ILE A 311 -7.43 21.38 6.35
C ILE A 311 -7.43 21.40 4.81
N ASP A 312 -8.44 22.02 4.19
CA ASP A 312 -8.54 22.13 2.74
C ASP A 312 -7.31 22.87 2.14
N ILE A 313 -6.87 23.96 2.78
CA ILE A 313 -5.69 24.73 2.34
C ILE A 313 -4.40 23.93 2.53
N THR A 314 -4.22 23.24 3.67
CA THR A 314 -3.03 22.42 3.91
C THR A 314 -2.95 21.25 2.92
N MET A 315 -4.07 20.62 2.57
CA MET A 315 -4.10 19.60 1.52
C MET A 315 -3.72 20.16 0.15
N ALA A 316 -4.19 21.37 -0.20
CA ALA A 316 -3.77 22.04 -1.44
C ALA A 316 -2.26 22.35 -1.46
N GLN A 317 -1.68 22.76 -0.32
CA GLN A 317 -0.24 22.95 -0.16
C GLN A 317 0.53 21.62 -0.34
N ILE A 318 0.07 20.53 0.28
CA ILE A 318 0.65 19.19 0.14
C ILE A 318 0.61 18.74 -1.32
N SER A 319 -0.52 18.91 -2.01
CA SER A 319 -0.66 18.56 -3.43
C SER A 319 0.35 19.32 -4.30
N TRP A 320 0.49 20.63 -4.11
CA TRP A 320 1.45 21.42 -4.89
C TRP A 320 2.91 21.04 -4.59
N LEU A 321 3.26 20.89 -3.31
CA LEU A 321 4.59 20.45 -2.89
C LEU A 321 4.91 19.04 -3.38
N SER A 322 3.92 18.16 -3.53
CA SER A 322 4.09 16.82 -4.09
C SER A 322 4.45 16.87 -5.58
N ILE A 323 3.85 17.79 -6.36
CA ILE A 323 4.24 18.06 -7.75
C ILE A 323 5.69 18.56 -7.81
N LYS A 324 6.05 19.53 -6.96
CA LYS A 324 7.43 20.05 -6.87
C LYS A 324 8.42 18.94 -6.48
N HIS A 325 8.05 18.08 -5.54
CA HIS A 325 8.88 16.96 -5.11
C HIS A 325 9.08 15.95 -6.24
N ARG A 326 8.03 15.63 -6.99
CA ARG A 326 8.11 14.75 -8.15
C ARG A 326 9.04 15.32 -9.23
N LEU A 327 8.96 16.62 -9.50
CA LEU A 327 9.87 17.33 -10.41
C LEU A 327 11.31 17.30 -9.92
N ALA A 328 11.54 17.62 -8.63
CA ALA A 328 12.87 17.58 -8.01
C ALA A 328 13.53 16.19 -8.04
N ARG A 329 12.72 15.12 -8.09
CA ARG A 329 13.16 13.73 -8.23
C ARG A 329 13.24 13.26 -9.69
N ARG A 330 13.03 14.15 -10.67
CA ARG A 330 12.95 13.84 -12.10
C ARG A 330 11.90 12.79 -12.44
N ALA A 331 10.91 12.58 -11.58
CA ALA A 331 9.87 11.55 -11.73
C ALA A 331 8.79 11.89 -12.79
N TYR A 332 9.13 12.80 -13.71
CA TYR A 332 8.47 13.05 -15.00
C TYR A 332 9.34 12.59 -16.19
N GLY A 333 10.49 11.94 -15.95
CA GLY A 333 11.40 11.45 -16.97
C GLY A 333 12.34 12.51 -17.56
N LEU A 334 12.25 13.78 -17.12
CA LEU A 334 13.06 14.90 -17.59
C LEU A 334 13.50 15.80 -16.44
N SER A 335 14.61 16.52 -16.65
CA SER A 335 15.03 17.64 -15.81
C SER A 335 14.35 18.92 -16.28
N ILE A 336 13.28 19.32 -15.59
CA ILE A 336 12.41 20.45 -16.01
C ILE A 336 12.72 21.73 -15.24
N VAL A 337 12.96 21.61 -13.93
CA VAL A 337 13.29 22.75 -13.05
C VAL A 337 14.55 22.38 -12.24
N PRO A 338 15.76 22.58 -12.79
CA PRO A 338 17.01 22.21 -12.13
C PRO A 338 17.17 22.84 -10.74
N GLU A 339 16.62 24.04 -10.52
CA GLU A 339 16.63 24.72 -9.22
C GLU A 339 15.91 23.91 -8.14
N TRP A 340 14.78 23.28 -8.50
CA TRP A 340 14.02 22.43 -7.56
C TRP A 340 14.74 21.10 -7.30
N GLU A 341 15.46 20.56 -8.27
CA GLU A 341 16.31 19.38 -8.07
C GLU A 341 17.43 19.65 -7.06
N GLY A 342 18.08 20.83 -7.15
CA GLY A 342 19.06 21.29 -6.17
C GLY A 342 18.49 21.56 -4.78
N GLN A 343 17.17 21.74 -4.68
CA GLN A 343 16.42 22.01 -3.44
C GLN A 343 15.59 20.80 -2.97
N ALA A 344 15.86 19.59 -3.48
CA ALA A 344 15.03 18.42 -3.22
C ALA A 344 14.82 18.13 -1.72
N ASP A 345 15.87 18.30 -0.90
CA ASP A 345 15.79 18.12 0.55
C ASP A 345 14.99 19.21 1.27
N GLN A 346 15.05 20.45 0.78
CA GLN A 346 14.23 21.54 1.31
C GLN A 346 12.76 21.28 1.00
N ILE A 347 12.43 20.96 -0.26
CA ILE A 347 11.05 20.63 -0.68
C ILE A 347 10.51 19.45 0.16
N ARG A 348 11.34 18.43 0.37
CA ARG A 348 11.00 17.27 1.21
C ARG A 348 10.72 17.66 2.67
N THR A 349 11.52 18.57 3.23
CA THR A 349 11.33 19.10 4.58
C THR A 349 10.05 19.94 4.70
N GLU A 350 9.78 20.78 3.71
CA GLU A 350 8.54 21.56 3.64
C GLU A 350 7.31 20.65 3.54
N LEU A 351 7.38 19.61 2.69
CA LEU A 351 6.32 18.61 2.57
C LEU A 351 6.07 17.88 3.90
N THR A 352 7.14 17.46 4.59
CA THR A 352 7.07 16.86 5.94
C THR A 352 6.30 17.76 6.90
N LYS A 353 6.68 19.04 7.00
CA LYS A 353 6.01 20.03 7.88
C LYS A 353 4.54 20.23 7.54
N LYS A 354 4.17 20.18 6.26
CA LYS A 354 2.75 20.31 5.86
C LYS A 354 1.94 19.07 6.24
N TYR A 355 2.50 17.87 6.16
CA TYR A 355 1.86 16.67 6.70
C TYR A 355 1.72 16.71 8.22
N GLU A 356 2.75 17.14 8.95
CA GLU A 356 2.67 17.36 10.40
C GLU A 356 1.53 18.33 10.75
N THR A 357 1.44 19.44 10.00
CA THR A 357 0.36 20.42 10.16
C THR A 357 -1.01 19.80 9.89
N LEU A 358 -1.17 19.03 8.79
CA LEU A 358 -2.42 18.37 8.44
C LEU A 358 -2.91 17.45 9.57
N PHE A 359 -2.03 16.59 10.09
CA PHE A 359 -2.42 15.65 11.12
C PHE A 359 -2.62 16.31 12.48
N ALA A 360 -1.97 17.44 12.77
CA ALA A 360 -2.32 18.28 13.92
C ALA A 360 -3.73 18.85 13.79
N LEU A 361 -4.10 19.40 12.62
CA LEU A 361 -5.44 19.93 12.37
C LEU A 361 -6.53 18.84 12.47
N TYR A 362 -6.26 17.63 12.01
CA TYR A 362 -7.17 16.49 12.21
C TYR A 362 -7.28 16.07 13.68
N ALA A 363 -6.20 16.17 14.46
CA ALA A 363 -6.26 15.90 15.90
C ALA A 363 -7.14 16.94 16.62
N ASP A 364 -6.97 18.23 16.32
CA ASP A 364 -7.80 19.31 16.86
C ASP A 364 -9.27 19.10 16.52
N LEU A 365 -9.56 18.68 15.28
CA LEU A 365 -10.93 18.40 14.83
C LEU A 365 -11.52 17.20 15.58
N GLY A 366 -10.73 16.16 15.77
CA GLY A 366 -11.14 14.95 16.49
C GLY A 366 -11.49 15.24 17.95
N ILE A 367 -10.68 16.06 18.65
CA ILE A 367 -10.91 16.42 20.06
C ILE A 367 -12.15 17.32 20.22
N ALA A 368 -12.51 18.09 19.18
CA ALA A 368 -13.71 18.92 19.17
C ALA A 368 -15.02 18.13 18.99
N LEU A 369 -14.97 16.80 18.81
CA LEU A 369 -16.16 15.96 18.68
C LEU A 369 -16.91 15.82 20.02
N PRO A 370 -18.26 15.76 20.01
CA PRO A 370 -19.06 15.83 21.24
C PRO A 370 -18.99 14.58 22.11
N GLU A 371 -18.73 13.40 21.53
CA GLU A 371 -18.77 12.12 22.24
C GLU A 371 -17.38 11.49 22.30
N VAL A 372 -17.01 10.94 23.46
CA VAL A 372 -15.70 10.26 23.65
C VAL A 372 -15.50 9.10 22.67
N SER A 373 -16.56 8.35 22.35
CA SER A 373 -16.53 7.30 21.32
C SER A 373 -16.19 7.83 19.93
N GLN A 374 -16.61 9.05 19.61
CA GLN A 374 -16.26 9.70 18.35
C GLN A 374 -14.82 10.22 18.38
N ILE A 375 -14.34 10.71 19.51
CA ILE A 375 -12.93 11.14 19.70
C ILE A 375 -11.99 9.93 19.51
N ASP A 376 -12.26 8.80 20.16
CA ASP A 376 -11.46 7.57 20.04
C ASP A 376 -11.41 7.10 18.57
N ARG A 377 -12.56 7.12 17.88
CA ARG A 377 -12.64 6.74 16.46
C ARG A 377 -11.90 7.70 15.55
N ALA A 378 -12.08 9.00 15.73
CA ALA A 378 -11.39 10.00 14.94
C ALA A 378 -9.87 9.91 15.14
N THR A 379 -9.42 9.53 16.35
CA THR A 379 -8.00 9.30 16.65
C THR A 379 -7.44 8.12 15.87
N GLU A 380 -8.15 6.99 15.81
CA GLU A 380 -7.74 5.84 14.99
C GLU A 380 -7.80 6.13 13.49
N GLU A 381 -8.89 6.76 13.02
CA GLU A 381 -9.05 7.16 11.61
C GLU A 381 -7.88 8.07 11.17
N ARG A 382 -7.51 9.04 12.02
CA ARG A 382 -6.36 9.94 11.80
C ARG A 382 -5.05 9.17 11.69
N LEU A 383 -4.76 8.29 12.66
CA LEU A 383 -3.52 7.51 12.70
C LEU A 383 -3.38 6.61 11.47
N ARG A 384 -4.50 6.04 11.01
CA ARG A 384 -4.54 5.22 9.80
C ARG A 384 -4.22 6.01 8.54
N TYR A 385 -4.79 7.20 8.38
CA TYR A 385 -4.43 8.08 7.25
C TYR A 385 -2.97 8.53 7.32
N GLU A 386 -2.46 8.82 8.53
CA GLU A 386 -1.07 9.24 8.74
C GLU A 386 -0.07 8.15 8.38
N ILE A 387 -0.31 6.93 8.86
CA ILE A 387 0.51 5.78 8.51
C ILE A 387 0.40 5.49 7.02
N LEU A 388 -0.81 5.49 6.45
CA LEU A 388 -0.98 5.22 5.02
C LEU A 388 -0.21 6.21 4.14
N ALA A 389 -0.20 7.50 4.47
CA ALA A 389 0.60 8.48 3.75
C ALA A 389 2.11 8.18 3.85
N GLY A 390 2.57 7.69 5.01
CA GLY A 390 3.94 7.24 5.22
C GLY A 390 4.31 5.99 4.42
N GLU A 391 3.49 4.95 4.50
CA GLU A 391 3.68 3.67 3.79
C GLU A 391 3.68 3.82 2.27
N LEU A 392 2.96 4.81 1.74
CA LEU A 392 2.96 5.14 0.31
C LEU A 392 4.15 6.03 -0.11
N GLY A 393 4.99 6.45 0.83
CA GLY A 393 6.12 7.36 0.60
C GLY A 393 5.72 8.83 0.40
N ARG A 394 4.43 9.15 0.54
CA ARG A 394 3.88 10.50 0.32
C ARG A 394 4.22 11.45 1.47
N TYR A 395 4.33 10.95 2.70
CA TYR A 395 4.77 11.67 3.89
C TYR A 395 6.25 11.36 4.19
N PRO A 396 7.21 12.20 3.75
CA PRO A 396 8.62 11.93 3.95
C PRO A 396 8.99 12.00 5.44
N ASN A 397 9.93 11.16 5.88
CA ASN A 397 10.38 11.06 7.27
C ASN A 397 9.25 10.83 8.30
N TYR A 398 8.13 10.23 7.91
CA TYR A 398 7.05 9.96 8.86
C TYR A 398 7.58 9.10 10.03
N PRO A 399 7.16 9.37 11.28
CA PRO A 399 7.67 8.67 12.45
C PRO A 399 7.00 7.30 12.60
N GLU A 400 7.37 6.34 11.74
CA GLU A 400 6.75 5.02 11.58
C GLU A 400 6.53 4.29 12.91
N GLU A 401 7.60 4.00 13.66
CA GLU A 401 7.53 3.23 14.92
C GLU A 401 6.62 3.89 15.97
N GLN A 402 6.68 5.22 16.05
CA GLN A 402 5.84 5.98 16.97
C GLN A 402 4.37 5.88 16.56
N ARG A 403 4.05 6.05 15.27
CA ARG A 403 2.67 5.99 14.77
C ARG A 403 2.10 4.59 14.84
N LYS A 404 2.89 3.57 14.53
CA LYS A 404 2.53 2.15 14.73
C LYS A 404 2.14 1.88 16.18
N THR A 405 2.96 2.30 17.14
CA THR A 405 2.67 2.14 18.57
C THR A 405 1.38 2.87 18.97
N GLN A 406 1.19 4.10 18.50
CA GLN A 406 -0.02 4.89 18.77
C GLN A 406 -1.28 4.26 18.16
N LEU A 407 -1.18 3.69 16.95
CA LEU A 407 -2.30 3.00 16.30
C LEU A 407 -2.74 1.77 17.09
N LEU A 408 -1.79 0.95 17.55
CA LEU A 408 -2.10 -0.24 18.35
C LEU A 408 -2.73 0.14 19.69
N ALA A 409 -2.26 1.22 20.33
CA ALA A 409 -2.86 1.74 21.56
C ALA A 409 -4.29 2.26 21.33
N ALA A 410 -4.51 3.05 20.27
CA ALA A 410 -5.83 3.57 19.90
C ALA A 410 -6.80 2.43 19.53
N THR A 411 -6.30 1.40 18.85
CA THR A 411 -7.09 0.21 18.52
C THR A 411 -7.51 -0.55 19.78
N LYS A 412 -6.59 -0.78 20.72
CA LYS A 412 -6.90 -1.43 22.00
C LYS A 412 -7.96 -0.65 22.77
N GLN A 413 -7.86 0.68 22.79
CA GLN A 413 -8.86 1.55 23.39
C GLN A 413 -10.23 1.39 22.70
N LEU A 414 -10.27 1.41 21.37
CA LEU A 414 -11.50 1.23 20.60
C LEU A 414 -12.17 -0.13 20.81
N ILE A 415 -11.38 -1.21 20.92
CA ILE A 415 -11.91 -2.54 21.24
C ILE A 415 -12.63 -2.51 22.60
N ALA A 416 -12.05 -1.83 23.59
CA ALA A 416 -12.64 -1.72 24.93
C ALA A 416 -13.87 -0.80 24.97
N THR A 417 -13.86 0.31 24.24
CA THR A 417 -14.94 1.31 24.29
C THR A 417 -16.07 1.05 23.30
N GLN A 418 -15.83 0.27 22.24
CA GLN A 418 -16.78 0.08 21.13
C GLN A 418 -16.85 -1.38 20.67
N PRO A 419 -17.44 -2.28 21.47
CA PRO A 419 -17.55 -3.71 21.14
C PRO A 419 -18.43 -4.00 19.90
N ALA A 420 -19.23 -3.02 19.46
CA ALA A 420 -19.96 -3.10 18.20
C ALA A 420 -19.04 -3.04 16.97
N ILE A 421 -17.80 -2.56 17.13
CA ILE A 421 -16.75 -2.69 16.13
C ILE A 421 -16.20 -4.11 16.19
N ARG A 422 -16.23 -4.81 15.04
CA ARG A 422 -15.85 -6.23 14.93
C ARG A 422 -14.56 -6.47 14.16
N ILE A 423 -14.08 -5.45 13.44
CA ILE A 423 -12.85 -5.47 12.66
C ILE A 423 -12.02 -4.26 13.07
N PHE A 424 -10.75 -4.50 13.38
CA PHE A 424 -9.78 -3.50 13.79
C PHE A 424 -8.46 -3.70 13.08
N VAL A 425 -7.58 -2.70 13.11
CA VAL A 425 -6.23 -2.81 12.53
C VAL A 425 -5.24 -3.28 13.58
N SER A 426 -4.38 -4.21 13.22
CA SER A 426 -3.24 -4.65 14.01
C SER A 426 -1.98 -4.74 13.14
N VAL A 427 -0.88 -5.22 13.71
CA VAL A 427 0.37 -5.48 13.03
C VAL A 427 0.84 -6.90 13.35
N ILE A 428 1.24 -7.63 12.33
CA ILE A 428 1.86 -8.96 12.46
C ILE A 428 3.19 -8.98 11.73
N LYS A 429 4.03 -9.98 12.03
CA LYS A 429 5.29 -10.21 11.33
C LYS A 429 5.14 -11.30 10.28
N ILE A 430 5.40 -10.96 9.02
CA ILE A 430 5.51 -11.92 7.91
C ILE A 430 6.92 -11.79 7.35
N ASN A 431 7.66 -12.90 7.28
CA ASN A 431 9.06 -12.91 6.80
C ASN A 431 9.95 -11.87 7.50
N ASN A 432 9.76 -11.67 8.82
CA ASN A 432 10.43 -10.67 9.65
C ASN A 432 10.14 -9.20 9.26
N GLN A 433 9.02 -8.95 8.57
CA GLN A 433 8.53 -7.62 8.22
C GLN A 433 7.19 -7.37 8.90
N ASP A 434 7.03 -6.17 9.45
CA ASP A 434 5.77 -5.74 10.03
C ASP A 434 4.77 -5.47 8.89
N MET A 435 3.60 -6.07 9.00
CA MET A 435 2.50 -5.90 8.05
C MET A 435 1.23 -5.51 8.80
N TYR A 436 0.57 -4.46 8.32
CA TYR A 436 -0.74 -4.07 8.82
C TYR A 436 -1.79 -5.10 8.40
N THR A 437 -2.53 -5.61 9.37
CA THR A 437 -3.58 -6.63 9.20
C THR A 437 -4.89 -6.16 9.80
N LEU A 438 -5.99 -6.75 9.35
CA LEU A 438 -7.25 -6.72 10.05
C LEU A 438 -7.29 -7.85 11.08
N ILE A 439 -7.91 -7.57 12.23
CA ILE A 439 -8.19 -8.55 13.29
C ILE A 439 -9.65 -8.43 13.73
N SER A 440 -10.18 -9.51 14.30
CA SER A 440 -11.49 -9.50 14.95
C SER A 440 -11.39 -9.39 16.46
N SER A 441 -12.36 -8.73 17.12
CA SER A 441 -12.41 -8.61 18.59
C SER A 441 -12.42 -9.96 19.32
N GLU A 442 -12.91 -11.04 18.70
CA GLU A 442 -12.94 -12.39 19.28
C GLU A 442 -11.56 -13.10 19.26
N GLN A 443 -10.58 -12.61 18.48
CA GLN A 443 -9.23 -13.21 18.40
C GLN A 443 -8.24 -12.67 19.46
N ASN A 444 -8.62 -11.66 20.24
CA ASN A 444 -7.76 -11.06 21.28
C ASN A 444 -7.86 -11.76 22.65
N GLU A 445 -8.60 -12.87 22.73
CA GLU A 445 -8.73 -13.70 23.95
C GLU A 445 -7.79 -14.92 23.97
N GLN A 446 -6.81 -15.01 23.04
CA GLN A 446 -5.81 -16.09 23.01
C GLN A 446 -4.38 -15.60 23.26
#